data_AF-A0A351FDU6-F1
#
_entry.id   AF-A0A351FDU6-F1
#
_cell.length_a   1.000
_cell.length_b   1.000
_cell.length_c   1.000
_cell.angle_alpha   90.00
_cell.angle_beta   90.00
_cell.angle_gamma   90.00
#
_symmetry.space_group_name_H-M   'P 1'
#
loop_
_entity.id
_entity.type
_entity.pdbx_description
1 polymer ?
#
loop_
_entity_poly.entity_id
_entity_poly.type
_entity_poly.pdbx_seq_one_letter_code
_entity_poly.pdbx_strand_id
1 'polypeptide(L)'
;KKPFFMGVGFYRPHVPMYATKKWFDMHPRDQVKLPAIHKDDLSDLSQYAIDLTNLKHVSPTHKWVKGAAQWEHAVQSYLASVTFADHCLGLVLDALDSSDYADNTIIALF
;
A
#
# COMPACT_ATOMS: atom_id res chain seq x y z
N LYS A 1 -33.68 -6.60 15.89
CA LYS A 1 -32.83 -6.00 14.82
C LYS A 1 -32.39 -7.12 13.88
N LYS A 2 -32.26 -6.88 12.56
CA LYS A 2 -31.73 -7.87 11.61
C LYS A 2 -30.20 -7.71 11.55
N PRO A 3 -29.41 -8.80 11.58
CA PRO A 3 -27.97 -8.71 11.37
C PRO A 3 -27.69 -8.22 9.94
N PHE A 4 -26.56 -7.57 9.75
CA PHE A 4 -26.07 -7.13 8.44
C PHE A 4 -24.61 -7.54 8.24
N PHE A 5 -24.18 -7.50 6.98
CA PHE A 5 -22.81 -7.68 6.58
C PHE A 5 -22.38 -6.45 5.75
N MET A 6 -21.17 -5.96 5.99
CA MET A 6 -20.61 -4.83 5.25
C MET A 6 -19.17 -5.15 4.85
N GLY A 7 -18.89 -5.08 3.54
CA GLY A 7 -17.53 -5.10 3.01
C GLY A 7 -17.06 -3.68 2.75
N VAL A 8 -16.05 -3.22 3.47
CA VAL A 8 -15.45 -1.89 3.30
C VAL A 8 -14.04 -2.06 2.77
N GLY A 9 -13.75 -1.43 1.62
CA GLY A 9 -12.45 -1.51 0.98
C GLY A 9 -11.89 -0.12 0.70
N PHE A 10 -10.59 0.04 0.89
CA PHE A 10 -9.85 1.25 0.53
C PHE A 10 -9.00 0.98 -0.71
N TYR A 11 -9.01 1.90 -1.67
CA TYR A 11 -8.23 1.75 -2.91
C TYR A 11 -6.71 1.86 -2.68
N ARG A 12 -6.31 2.67 -1.70
CA ARG A 12 -4.91 2.81 -1.30
C ARG A 12 -4.45 1.55 -0.56
N PRO A 13 -3.19 1.11 -0.72
CA PRO A 13 -2.04 1.84 -1.25
C PRO A 13 -1.72 1.58 -2.74
N HIS A 14 -2.69 1.16 -3.55
CA HIS A 14 -2.45 0.90 -4.96
C HIS A 14 -1.92 2.15 -5.68
N VAL A 15 -1.07 1.92 -6.69
CA VAL A 15 -0.59 2.97 -7.59
C VAL A 15 -1.79 3.71 -8.22
N PRO A 16 -1.65 5.00 -8.59
CA PRO A 16 -0.42 5.82 -8.65
C PRO A 16 0.15 6.25 -7.29
N MET A 17 1.48 6.43 -7.25
CA MET A 17 2.28 6.73 -6.06
C MET A 17 2.14 8.20 -5.60
N TYR A 18 0.92 8.62 -5.23
CA TYR A 18 0.69 9.94 -4.65
C TYR A 18 -0.26 9.87 -3.46
N ALA A 19 0.01 10.69 -2.46
CA ALA A 19 -0.83 11.04 -1.33
C ALA A 19 -0.80 12.57 -1.12
N THR A 20 -1.61 13.11 -0.21
CA THR A 20 -1.50 14.54 0.14
C THR A 20 -0.26 14.80 0.99
N LYS A 21 0.22 16.05 0.99
CA LYS A 21 1.44 16.46 1.73
C LYS A 21 1.43 16.01 3.19
N LYS A 22 0.28 16.11 3.86
CA LYS A 22 0.08 15.67 5.26
C LYS A 22 0.65 14.27 5.51
N TRP A 23 0.38 13.32 4.62
CA TRP A 23 0.81 11.93 4.79
C TRP A 23 2.26 11.72 4.40
N PHE A 24 2.75 12.46 3.41
CA PHE A 24 4.17 12.46 3.05
C PHE A 24 5.06 13.01 4.16
N ASP A 25 4.60 14.06 4.86
CA ASP A 25 5.35 14.67 5.97
C ASP A 25 5.56 13.71 7.15
N MET A 26 4.68 12.70 7.30
CA MET A 26 4.82 11.66 8.33
C MET A 26 5.89 10.61 7.99
N HIS A 27 6.34 10.56 6.73
CA HIS A 27 7.36 9.63 6.25
C HIS A 27 8.45 10.42 5.50
N PRO A 28 9.38 11.09 6.20
CA PRO A 28 10.45 11.84 5.54
C PRO A 28 11.29 10.95 4.61
N ARG A 29 11.56 11.43 3.40
CA ARG A 29 12.17 10.63 2.33
C ARG A 29 13.55 10.08 2.68
N ASP A 30 14.31 10.82 3.47
CA ASP A 30 15.64 10.45 3.97
C ASP A 30 15.61 9.48 5.16
N GLN A 31 14.43 9.21 5.72
CA GLN A 31 14.21 8.34 6.88
C GLN A 31 13.50 7.03 6.52
N VAL A 32 13.00 6.89 5.28
CA VAL A 32 12.33 5.64 4.87
C VAL A 32 13.32 4.48 4.81
N LYS A 33 12.93 3.35 5.40
CA LYS A 33 13.68 2.10 5.30
C LYS A 33 13.36 1.42 3.97
N LEU A 34 14.36 1.34 3.10
CA LEU A 34 14.22 0.60 1.85
C LEU A 34 14.06 -0.91 2.11
N PRO A 35 13.29 -1.64 1.27
CA PRO A 35 13.16 -3.08 1.37
C PRO A 35 14.50 -3.77 1.08
N ALA A 36 14.73 -4.91 1.75
CA ALA A 36 15.88 -5.76 1.46
C ALA A 36 15.73 -6.38 0.06
N ILE A 37 16.81 -6.38 -0.73
CA ILE A 37 16.83 -6.98 -2.06
C ILE A 37 18.01 -7.90 -2.21
N HIS A 38 17.71 -9.08 -2.73
CA HIS A 38 18.69 -10.04 -3.20
C HIS A 38 19.09 -9.65 -4.63
N LYS A 39 20.39 -9.54 -4.91
CA LYS A 39 20.87 -9.14 -6.24
C LYS A 39 20.50 -10.17 -7.31
N ASP A 40 20.44 -11.43 -6.91
CA ASP A 40 20.22 -12.59 -7.78
C ASP A 40 18.82 -13.21 -7.57
N ASP A 41 17.85 -12.40 -7.09
CA ASP A 41 16.48 -12.84 -6.74
C ASP A 41 15.71 -13.47 -7.92
N LEU A 42 16.16 -13.21 -9.15
CA LEU A 42 15.54 -13.74 -10.37
C LEU A 42 16.29 -14.97 -10.94
N SER A 43 17.38 -15.42 -10.31
CA SER A 43 18.30 -16.40 -10.89
C SER A 43 17.76 -17.83 -10.95
N ASP A 44 16.75 -18.15 -10.15
CA ASP A 44 16.08 -19.45 -10.09
C ASP A 44 14.74 -19.47 -10.84
N LEU A 45 14.33 -18.35 -11.43
CA LEU A 45 13.08 -18.22 -12.18
C LEU A 45 13.25 -18.66 -13.64
N SER A 46 12.21 -19.28 -14.19
CA SER A 46 12.14 -19.53 -15.63
C SER A 46 11.99 -18.21 -16.40
N GLN A 47 12.43 -18.19 -17.67
CA GLN A 47 12.25 -17.01 -18.52
C GLN A 47 10.78 -16.60 -18.62
N TYR A 48 9.85 -17.57 -18.65
CA TYR A 48 8.42 -17.30 -18.66
C TYR A 48 7.97 -16.49 -17.43
N ALA A 49 8.44 -16.85 -16.23
CA ALA A 49 8.11 -16.13 -15.00
C ALA A 49 8.66 -14.70 -15.00
N ILE A 50 9.87 -14.50 -15.52
CA ILE A 50 10.49 -13.17 -15.66
C ILE A 50 9.71 -12.31 -16.67
N ASP A 51 9.30 -12.90 -17.79
CA ASP A 51 8.61 -12.19 -18.88
C ASP A 51 7.21 -11.74 -18.46
N LEU A 52 6.51 -12.50 -17.60
CA LEU A 52 5.18 -12.14 -17.08
C LEU A 52 5.14 -10.75 -16.45
N THR A 53 6.22 -10.32 -15.80
CA THR A 53 6.27 -9.02 -15.08
C THR A 53 7.11 -7.96 -15.79
N ASN A 54 7.92 -8.32 -16.79
CA ASN A 54 8.88 -7.42 -17.43
C ASN A 54 8.60 -7.17 -18.92
N LEU A 55 8.10 -8.17 -19.66
CA LEU A 55 7.96 -8.07 -21.11
C LEU A 55 6.73 -7.23 -21.46
N LYS A 56 6.95 -6.00 -21.93
CA LYS A 56 5.89 -5.02 -22.27
C LYS A 56 4.93 -4.73 -21.11
N HIS A 57 5.39 -4.91 -19.87
CA HIS A 57 4.59 -4.63 -18.70
C HIS A 57 4.45 -3.12 -18.48
N VAL A 58 3.30 -2.68 -17.95
CA VAL A 58 2.99 -1.26 -17.72
C VAL A 58 3.81 -0.64 -16.58
N SER A 59 4.15 -1.47 -15.59
CA SER A 59 4.96 -1.05 -14.43
C SER A 59 6.44 -0.95 -14.81
N PRO A 60 7.15 0.09 -14.33
CA PRO A 60 8.58 0.21 -14.58
C PRO A 60 9.36 -0.90 -13.88
N THR A 61 10.46 -1.34 -14.49
CA THR A 61 11.38 -2.28 -13.85
C THR A 61 12.07 -1.63 -12.65
N HIS A 62 12.45 -2.44 -11.66
CA HIS A 62 13.23 -1.96 -10.52
C HIS A 62 14.56 -1.30 -10.96
N LYS A 63 15.21 -1.82 -12.02
CA LYS A 63 16.40 -1.20 -12.61
C LYS A 63 16.13 0.24 -13.07
N TRP A 64 15.01 0.47 -13.73
CA TRP A 64 14.61 1.82 -14.18
C TRP A 64 14.33 2.74 -13.00
N VAL A 65 13.58 2.28 -11.98
CA VAL A 65 13.27 3.06 -10.77
C VAL A 65 14.53 3.55 -10.06
N LYS A 66 15.54 2.68 -9.95
CA LYS A 66 16.86 3.05 -9.40
C LYS A 66 17.59 4.06 -10.27
N GLY A 67 17.64 3.82 -11.59
CA GLY A 67 18.29 4.73 -12.54
C GLY A 67 17.67 6.14 -12.54
N ALA A 68 16.39 6.24 -12.22
CA ALA A 68 15.67 7.50 -12.08
C ALA A 68 15.76 8.14 -10.68
N ALA A 69 16.49 7.53 -9.74
CA ALA A 69 16.57 7.95 -8.34
C ALA A 69 15.17 8.12 -7.69
N GLN A 70 14.25 7.18 -7.97
CA GLN A 70 12.87 7.21 -7.48
C GLN A 70 12.56 6.15 -6.42
N TRP A 71 13.54 5.37 -5.98
CA TRP A 71 13.27 4.24 -5.11
C TRP A 71 12.78 4.67 -3.73
N GLU A 72 13.48 5.57 -3.06
CA GLU A 72 13.06 6.11 -1.77
C GLU A 72 11.69 6.78 -1.88
N HIS A 73 11.45 7.50 -2.98
CA HIS A 73 10.15 8.13 -3.22
C HIS A 73 9.03 7.10 -3.42
N ALA A 74 9.27 6.01 -4.15
CA ALA A 74 8.29 4.95 -4.33
C ALA A 74 7.89 4.30 -2.99
N VAL A 75 8.88 4.02 -2.13
CA VAL A 75 8.64 3.49 -0.78
C VAL A 75 7.91 4.51 0.08
N GLN A 76 8.35 5.77 0.06
CA GLN A 76 7.71 6.88 0.77
C GLN A 76 6.24 7.03 0.41
N SER A 77 5.92 7.05 -0.89
CA SER A 77 4.55 7.18 -1.39
C SER A 77 3.66 6.01 -1.00
N TYR A 78 4.22 4.79 -0.96
CA TYR A 78 3.51 3.62 -0.48
C TYR A 78 3.16 3.75 1.01
N LEU A 79 4.14 4.08 1.86
CA LEU A 79 3.93 4.28 3.30
C LEU A 79 2.94 5.40 3.60
N ALA A 80 3.05 6.54 2.91
CA ALA A 80 2.10 7.64 3.01
C ALA A 80 0.67 7.21 2.61
N SER A 81 0.54 6.38 1.58
CA SER A 81 -0.76 5.84 1.14
C SER A 81 -1.35 4.85 2.15
N VAL A 82 -0.52 4.04 2.81
CA VAL A 82 -0.94 3.15 3.89
C VAL A 82 -1.45 3.96 5.08
N THR A 83 -0.72 4.99 5.52
CA THR A 83 -1.18 5.87 6.62
C THR A 83 -2.48 6.60 6.30
N PHE A 84 -2.69 6.99 5.03
CA PHE A 84 -3.99 7.53 4.63
C PHE A 84 -5.12 6.49 4.71
N ALA A 85 -4.88 5.25 4.26
CA ALA A 85 -5.85 4.17 4.35
C ALA A 85 -6.18 3.84 5.82
N ASP A 86 -5.17 3.82 6.68
CA ASP A 86 -5.31 3.66 8.14
C ASP A 86 -6.18 4.77 8.75
N HIS A 87 -5.97 6.03 8.35
CA HIS A 87 -6.85 7.12 8.78
C HIS A 87 -8.30 6.92 8.32
N CYS A 88 -8.52 6.48 7.08
CA CYS A 88 -9.87 6.17 6.59
C CYS A 88 -10.51 5.00 7.35
N LEU A 89 -9.74 3.99 7.74
CA LEU A 89 -10.19 2.91 8.62
C LEU A 89 -10.64 3.48 9.97
N GLY A 90 -9.83 4.37 10.57
CA GLY A 90 -10.18 5.08 11.80
C GLY A 90 -11.56 5.76 11.72
N LEU A 91 -11.85 6.47 10.63
CA LEU A 91 -13.16 7.11 10.45
C LEU A 91 -14.34 6.12 10.45
N VAL A 92 -14.14 4.91 9.91
CA VAL A 92 -15.17 3.86 9.92
C VAL A 92 -15.33 3.28 11.32
N LEU A 93 -14.22 3.05 12.02
CA LEU A 93 -14.24 2.52 13.39
C LEU A 93 -14.86 3.52 14.36
N ASP A 94 -14.53 4.81 14.26
CA ASP A 94 -15.11 5.88 15.09
C ASP A 94 -16.63 5.97 14.91
N ALA A 95 -17.11 5.83 13.66
CA ALA A 95 -18.54 5.81 13.35
C ALA A 95 -19.24 4.56 13.87
N LEU A 96 -18.58 3.40 13.83
CA LEU A 96 -19.08 2.15 14.40
C LEU A 96 -19.18 2.24 15.92
N ASP A 97 -18.13 2.72 16.58
CA ASP A 97 -18.03 2.87 18.04
C ASP A 97 -19.08 3.86 18.59
N SER A 98 -19.38 4.91 17.83
CA SER A 98 -20.42 5.90 18.17
C SER A 98 -21.86 5.43 17.86
N SER A 99 -22.04 4.21 17.36
CA SER A 99 -23.34 3.69 16.92
C SER A 99 -23.93 2.68 17.90
N ASP A 100 -25.24 2.39 17.77
CA ASP A 100 -25.92 1.30 18.47
C ASP A 100 -25.32 -0.11 18.22
N TYR A 101 -24.35 -0.24 17.31
CA TYR A 101 -23.76 -1.51 16.89
C TYR A 101 -22.38 -1.79 17.47
N ALA A 102 -21.81 -0.86 18.26
CA ALA A 102 -20.45 -0.93 18.79
C ALA A 102 -20.16 -2.25 19.52
N ASP A 103 -21.04 -2.65 20.44
CA ASP A 103 -20.84 -3.84 21.29
C ASP A 103 -21.25 -5.17 20.63
N ASN A 104 -21.72 -5.16 19.39
CA ASN A 104 -22.25 -6.35 18.71
C ASN A 104 -21.85 -6.43 17.24
N THR A 105 -20.60 -6.08 16.93
CA THR A 105 -20.04 -6.16 15.57
C THR A 105 -18.72 -6.93 15.59
N ILE A 106 -18.61 -7.94 14.72
CA ILE A 106 -17.35 -8.64 14.47
C ILE A 106 -16.63 -7.93 13.34
N ILE A 107 -15.37 -7.55 13.58
CA ILE A 107 -14.53 -6.89 12.59
C ILE A 107 -13.47 -7.87 12.12
N ALA A 108 -13.34 -8.03 10.81
CA ALA A 108 -12.26 -8.77 10.18
C ALA A 108 -11.48 -7.82 9.26
N LEU A 109 -10.20 -7.61 9.56
CA LEU A 109 -9.29 -6.77 8.79
C LEU A 109 -8.31 -7.67 8.02
N PHE A 110 -8.10 -7.36 6.74
CA PHE A 110 -7.28 -8.13 5.80
C PHE A 110 -6.27 -7.22 5.07
#